data_AF-A0A7X7WZH2-F1
#
_entry.id   AF-A0A7X7WZH2-F1
#
_cell.length_a   1.000
_cell.length_b   1.000
_cell.length_c   1.000
_cell.angle_alpha   90.00
_cell.angle_beta   90.00
_cell.angle_gamma   90.00
#
_symmetry.space_group_name_H-M   'P 1'
#
loop_
_entity.id
_entity.type
_entity.pdbx_description
1 polymer ?
#
loop_
_entity_poly.entity_id
_entity_poly.type
_entity_poly.pdbx_seq_one_letter_code
_entity_poly.pdbx_strand_id
1 'polypeptide(L)'
;MKKVLIVVLVLFSVSLYAAVPKNSMLENGLKFLGVPYVAHTLEVNSPRESLVVNLKQVDCTTFVEYVLARSLCNNPNDEAQFEDRLQMIRYRDGIIDGYTSRLHYSTEWVMNGLKHGYLTDVAAAYSKDTTTVHVSFMSTHPDKYIQLKDSPVDVAKIAQKERELSGKIVHYIPREKLPVKGFKWIHDGDIILLVTNMTGLDNSHLGIAIYRNGELHLLHASSLDMKVKIQEEPLREQLMKRKGCLGIRVVRMKK
;
A
#
# COMPACT_ATOMS: atom_id res chain seq x y z
N MET A 1 62.79 12.04 41.84
CA MET A 1 61.79 11.05 41.38
C MET A 1 60.76 11.76 40.51
N LYS A 2 60.89 11.70 39.17
CA LYS A 2 59.91 12.29 38.23
C LYS A 2 58.91 11.20 37.84
N LYS A 3 57.64 11.36 38.21
CA LYS A 3 56.56 10.46 37.80
C LYS A 3 56.19 10.77 36.35
N VAL A 4 56.34 9.78 35.47
CA VAL A 4 55.86 9.82 34.08
C VAL A 4 54.38 9.45 34.12
N LEU A 5 53.52 10.37 33.69
CA LEU A 5 52.09 10.15 33.54
C LEU A 5 51.84 9.61 32.14
N ILE A 6 51.52 8.33 32.02
CA ILE A 6 51.11 7.70 30.76
C ILE A 6 49.62 8.01 30.57
N VAL A 7 49.31 8.86 29.59
CA VAL A 7 47.94 9.10 29.13
C VAL A 7 47.60 8.04 28.09
N VAL A 8 46.75 7.10 28.45
CA VAL A 8 46.19 6.12 27.51
C VAL A 8 45.03 6.79 26.76
N LEU A 9 45.27 7.15 25.50
CA LEU A 9 44.24 7.67 24.60
C LEU A 9 43.39 6.49 24.11
N VAL A 10 42.17 6.34 24.64
CA VAL A 10 41.18 5.39 24.12
C VAL A 10 40.49 6.05 22.92
N LEU A 11 40.85 5.61 21.71
CA LEU A 11 40.18 6.02 20.47
C LEU A 11 38.83 5.30 20.38
N PHE A 12 37.74 6.01 20.67
CA PHE A 12 36.40 5.57 20.29
C PHE A 12 36.25 5.67 18.77
N SER A 13 36.22 4.53 18.08
CA SER A 13 35.83 4.47 16.68
C SER A 13 34.34 4.80 16.57
N VAL A 14 34.02 6.03 16.18
CA VAL A 14 32.68 6.39 15.73
C VAL A 14 32.50 5.77 14.34
N SER A 15 31.83 4.62 14.27
CA SER A 15 31.36 4.10 12.98
C SER A 15 30.41 5.12 12.36
N LEU A 16 30.85 5.78 11.28
CA LEU A 16 29.96 6.50 10.38
C LEU A 16 29.02 5.48 9.74
N TYR A 17 27.86 5.25 10.35
CA TYR A 17 26.71 4.78 9.59
C TYR A 17 26.37 5.89 8.60
N ALA A 18 26.62 5.63 7.32
CA ALA A 18 26.07 6.48 6.26
C ALA A 18 24.56 6.60 6.51
N ALA A 19 24.07 7.82 6.68
CA ALA A 19 22.65 8.06 6.87
C ALA A 19 21.90 7.47 5.68
N VAL A 20 21.15 6.39 5.92
CA VAL A 20 20.24 5.83 4.92
C VAL A 20 19.32 6.97 4.47
N PRO A 21 19.16 7.23 3.16
CA PRO A 21 18.29 8.29 2.68
C PRO A 21 16.91 8.17 3.34
N LYS A 22 16.49 9.25 3.98
CA LYS A 22 15.27 9.32 4.77
C LYS A 22 14.05 9.12 3.85
N ASN A 23 13.49 7.92 3.80
CA ASN A 23 12.32 7.61 2.98
C ASN A 23 11.03 7.87 3.78
N SER A 24 10.30 8.94 3.45
CA SER A 24 9.11 9.35 4.21
C SER A 24 8.00 8.30 4.24
N MET A 25 7.81 7.52 3.17
CA MET A 25 6.84 6.42 3.14
C MET A 25 7.19 5.37 4.18
N LEU A 26 8.44 4.92 4.23
CA LEU A 26 8.86 3.92 5.21
C LEU A 26 8.77 4.47 6.64
N GLU A 27 9.26 5.68 6.89
CA GLU A 27 9.20 6.29 8.22
C GLU A 27 7.79 6.46 8.75
N ASN A 28 6.88 6.97 7.92
CA ASN A 28 5.48 7.11 8.31
C ASN A 28 4.80 5.74 8.45
N GLY A 29 5.16 4.76 7.63
CA GLY A 29 4.69 3.38 7.79
C GLY A 29 5.10 2.77 9.13
N LEU A 30 6.36 2.95 9.55
CA LEU A 30 6.88 2.39 10.80
C LEU A 30 6.15 2.92 12.04
N LYS A 31 5.59 4.14 11.99
CA LYS A 31 4.78 4.71 13.08
C LYS A 31 3.49 3.93 13.36
N PHE A 32 3.00 3.16 12.40
CA PHE A 32 1.82 2.32 12.56
C PHE A 32 2.11 0.95 13.16
N LEU A 33 3.38 0.57 13.41
CA LEU A 33 3.69 -0.73 14.00
C LEU A 33 2.88 -0.98 15.28
N GLY A 34 2.18 -2.11 15.32
CA GLY A 34 1.31 -2.49 16.44
C GLY A 34 -0.11 -1.92 16.39
N VAL A 35 -0.43 -0.99 15.48
CA VAL A 35 -1.81 -0.51 15.29
C VAL A 35 -2.73 -1.69 14.93
N PRO A 36 -3.87 -1.87 15.62
CA PRO A 36 -4.79 -2.98 15.38
C PRO A 36 -5.32 -3.06 13.95
N TYR A 37 -5.46 -4.29 13.45
CA TYR A 37 -6.17 -4.56 12.22
C TYR A 37 -7.69 -4.58 12.49
N VAL A 38 -8.46 -3.81 11.75
CA VAL A 38 -9.94 -3.83 11.78
C VAL A 38 -10.46 -3.63 10.36
N ALA A 39 -11.32 -4.54 9.89
CA ALA A 39 -12.00 -4.40 8.61
C ALA A 39 -13.20 -3.45 8.71
N HIS A 40 -13.63 -2.89 7.59
CA HIS A 40 -14.86 -2.07 7.48
C HIS A 40 -14.86 -0.78 8.30
N THR A 41 -13.67 -0.23 8.63
CA THR A 41 -13.55 1.02 9.41
C THR A 41 -14.09 2.25 8.67
N LEU A 42 -14.27 2.17 7.35
CA LEU A 42 -14.82 3.24 6.52
C LEU A 42 -16.35 3.18 6.39
N GLU A 43 -17.00 2.09 6.79
CA GLU A 43 -18.44 1.88 6.54
C GLU A 43 -19.36 2.46 7.62
N VAL A 44 -18.79 3.28 8.52
CA VAL A 44 -19.44 3.77 9.74
C VAL A 44 -20.56 4.80 9.50
N ASN A 45 -20.53 5.50 8.36
CA ASN A 45 -21.49 6.56 8.03
C ASN A 45 -22.54 6.13 6.98
N SER A 46 -22.63 4.82 6.70
CA SER A 46 -23.60 4.27 5.74
C SER A 46 -25.04 4.75 6.05
N PRO A 47 -25.83 5.18 5.04
CA PRO A 47 -25.56 5.10 3.59
C PRO A 47 -24.79 6.30 3.01
N ARG A 48 -24.41 7.30 3.81
CA ARG A 48 -23.75 8.51 3.32
C ARG A 48 -22.23 8.32 3.27
N GLU A 49 -21.66 8.44 2.08
CA GLU A 49 -20.20 8.44 1.93
C GLU A 49 -19.61 9.79 2.35
N SER A 50 -18.53 9.74 3.14
CA SER A 50 -17.79 10.91 3.63
C SER A 50 -16.35 10.49 3.94
N LEU A 51 -15.41 11.44 3.97
CA LEU A 51 -14.04 11.17 4.37
C LEU A 51 -13.97 10.71 5.85
N VAL A 52 -13.65 9.43 6.07
CA VAL A 52 -13.43 8.88 7.42
C VAL A 52 -11.94 8.74 7.69
N VAL A 53 -11.47 9.31 8.81
CA VAL A 53 -10.09 9.18 9.29
C VAL A 53 -10.07 8.37 10.58
N ASN A 54 -9.51 7.17 10.54
CA ASN A 54 -9.26 6.35 11.72
C ASN A 54 -7.82 5.82 11.71
N LEU A 55 -6.92 6.54 12.39
CA LEU A 55 -5.50 6.16 12.48
C LEU A 55 -5.22 5.11 13.57
N LYS A 56 -6.21 4.79 14.40
CA LYS A 56 -6.08 3.85 15.53
C LYS A 56 -6.45 2.42 15.15
N GLN A 57 -7.13 2.23 14.04
CA GLN A 57 -7.59 0.94 13.54
C GLN A 57 -7.57 0.98 12.02
N VAL A 58 -6.84 0.05 11.41
CA VAL A 58 -6.59 0.07 9.96
C VAL A 58 -6.81 -1.30 9.35
N ASP A 59 -7.14 -1.34 8.09
CA ASP A 59 -6.94 -2.51 7.23
C ASP A 59 -5.71 -2.29 6.33
N CYS A 60 -5.48 -3.18 5.38
CA CYS A 60 -4.30 -3.10 4.52
C CYS A 60 -4.32 -1.88 3.58
N THR A 61 -5.49 -1.50 3.08
CA THR A 61 -5.65 -0.37 2.17
C THR A 61 -5.54 0.95 2.93
N THR A 62 -6.35 1.13 3.97
CA THR A 62 -6.38 2.37 4.77
C THR A 62 -5.03 2.66 5.41
N PHE A 63 -4.30 1.64 5.87
CA PHE A 63 -2.91 1.78 6.32
C PHE A 63 -2.02 2.45 5.25
N VAL A 64 -2.02 1.92 4.03
CA VAL A 64 -1.20 2.47 2.93
C VAL A 64 -1.66 3.86 2.53
N GLU A 65 -2.97 4.11 2.49
CA GLU A 65 -3.53 5.43 2.17
C GLU A 65 -3.11 6.50 3.19
N TYR A 66 -3.19 6.20 4.49
CA TYR A 66 -2.79 7.15 5.54
C TYR A 66 -1.29 7.45 5.47
N VAL A 67 -0.46 6.43 5.24
CA VAL A 67 0.99 6.61 5.10
C VAL A 67 1.32 7.44 3.86
N LEU A 68 0.67 7.16 2.73
CA LEU A 68 0.86 7.91 1.49
C LEU A 68 0.40 9.38 1.65
N ALA A 69 -0.79 9.60 2.19
CA ALA A 69 -1.33 10.93 2.43
C ALA A 69 -0.38 11.77 3.30
N ARG A 70 0.10 11.22 4.41
CA ARG A 70 1.03 11.91 5.30
C ARG A 70 2.40 12.16 4.65
N SER A 71 2.87 11.24 3.80
CA SER A 71 4.17 11.37 3.12
C SER A 71 4.15 12.40 1.98
N LEU A 72 2.99 12.63 1.37
CA LEU A 72 2.77 13.68 0.38
C LEU A 72 2.63 15.08 1.00
N CYS A 73 2.40 15.18 2.32
CA CYS A 73 2.34 16.47 3.00
C CYS A 73 3.71 17.16 3.02
N ASN A 74 3.75 18.46 2.75
CA ASN A 74 4.93 19.31 2.93
C ASN A 74 5.20 19.58 4.41
N ASN A 75 4.14 19.78 5.19
CA ASN A 75 4.19 19.88 6.63
C ASN A 75 3.52 18.65 7.25
N PRO A 76 4.26 17.77 7.97
CA PRO A 76 3.69 16.57 8.55
C PRO A 76 2.69 16.82 9.69
N ASN A 77 2.54 18.07 10.16
CA ASN A 77 1.57 18.45 11.20
C ASN A 77 0.34 19.18 10.65
N ASP A 78 0.22 19.32 9.33
CA ASP A 78 -0.92 19.96 8.68
C ASP A 78 -2.04 18.93 8.43
N GLU A 79 -3.02 18.89 9.32
CA GLU A 79 -4.14 17.95 9.23
C GLU A 79 -5.07 18.25 8.05
N ALA A 80 -5.25 19.52 7.69
CA ALA A 80 -6.07 19.87 6.52
C ALA A 80 -5.43 19.37 5.23
N GLN A 81 -4.11 19.57 5.09
CA GLN A 81 -3.37 19.01 3.96
C GLN A 81 -3.40 17.49 3.96
N PHE A 82 -3.32 16.85 5.12
CA PHE A 82 -3.45 15.39 5.22
C PHE A 82 -4.82 14.90 4.72
N GLU A 83 -5.91 15.55 5.13
CA GLU A 83 -7.27 15.22 4.69
C GLU A 83 -7.46 15.43 3.19
N ASP A 84 -6.96 16.55 2.64
CA ASP A 84 -6.98 16.82 1.19
C ASP A 84 -6.24 15.74 0.40
N ARG A 85 -5.05 15.35 0.87
CA ARG A 85 -4.26 14.28 0.23
C ARG A 85 -4.98 12.94 0.33
N LEU A 86 -5.54 12.62 1.50
CA LEU A 86 -6.27 11.39 1.70
C LEU A 86 -7.51 11.30 0.80
N GLN A 87 -8.25 12.39 0.67
CA GLN A 87 -9.42 12.46 -0.21
C GLN A 87 -9.01 12.22 -1.66
N MET A 88 -7.95 12.88 -2.13
CA MET A 88 -7.41 12.69 -3.48
C MET A 88 -6.95 11.24 -3.74
N ILE A 89 -6.43 10.57 -2.71
CA ILE A 89 -5.97 9.18 -2.80
C ILE A 89 -7.14 8.19 -2.85
N ARG A 90 -8.14 8.39 -1.98
CA ARG A 90 -9.21 7.41 -1.72
C ARG A 90 -10.39 7.51 -2.68
N TYR A 91 -10.66 8.71 -3.19
CA TYR A 91 -11.80 8.98 -4.04
C TYR A 91 -11.37 9.33 -5.45
N ARG A 92 -12.15 8.89 -6.43
CA ARG A 92 -11.90 9.16 -7.85
C ARG A 92 -11.85 10.66 -8.08
N ASP A 93 -10.74 11.13 -8.63
CA ASP A 93 -10.46 12.55 -8.86
C ASP A 93 -10.54 13.43 -7.60
N GLY A 94 -10.47 12.82 -6.41
CA GLY A 94 -10.65 13.51 -5.13
C GLY A 94 -12.07 14.01 -4.88
N ILE A 95 -13.07 13.48 -5.58
CA ILE A 95 -14.47 13.91 -5.46
C ILE A 95 -15.27 12.85 -4.70
N ILE A 96 -15.84 13.22 -3.57
CA ILE A 96 -16.75 12.36 -2.79
C ILE A 96 -18.16 12.50 -3.38
N ASP A 97 -18.61 11.47 -4.09
CA ASP A 97 -19.94 11.37 -4.70
C ASP A 97 -20.52 9.96 -4.48
N GLY A 98 -20.92 9.70 -3.23
CA GLY A 98 -21.46 8.41 -2.80
C GLY A 98 -20.44 7.27 -2.76
N TYR A 99 -20.88 6.09 -2.31
CA TYR A 99 -20.01 4.92 -2.08
C TYR A 99 -19.20 4.52 -3.32
N THR A 100 -19.78 4.68 -4.51
CA THR A 100 -19.15 4.29 -5.79
C THR A 100 -18.07 5.27 -6.27
N SER A 101 -17.92 6.43 -5.62
CA SER A 101 -16.80 7.36 -5.86
C SER A 101 -15.49 6.89 -5.21
N ARG A 102 -15.59 6.06 -4.16
CA ARG A 102 -14.42 5.47 -3.49
C ARG A 102 -13.76 4.42 -4.40
N LEU A 103 -12.43 4.41 -4.41
CA LEU A 103 -11.61 3.57 -5.27
C LEU A 103 -11.43 2.18 -4.65
N HIS A 104 -12.40 1.29 -4.88
CA HIS A 104 -12.42 -0.05 -4.27
C HIS A 104 -11.49 -1.06 -4.96
N TYR A 105 -11.28 -0.91 -6.28
CA TYR A 105 -10.37 -1.76 -7.04
C TYR A 105 -8.98 -1.15 -7.09
N SER A 106 -7.96 -1.93 -6.72
CA SER A 106 -6.57 -1.45 -6.61
C SER A 106 -6.02 -0.90 -7.92
N THR A 107 -6.41 -1.49 -9.06
CA THR A 107 -6.01 -0.99 -10.38
C THR A 107 -6.56 0.42 -10.61
N GLU A 108 -7.81 0.68 -10.25
CA GLU A 108 -8.40 2.02 -10.36
C GLU A 108 -7.71 3.00 -9.40
N TRP A 109 -7.44 2.56 -8.17
CA TRP A 109 -6.71 3.34 -7.17
C TRP A 109 -5.32 3.77 -7.67
N VAL A 110 -4.57 2.84 -8.27
CA VAL A 110 -3.27 3.16 -8.89
C VAL A 110 -3.45 4.11 -10.07
N MET A 111 -4.41 3.84 -10.97
CA MET A 111 -4.67 4.71 -12.12
C MET A 111 -4.99 6.15 -11.73
N ASN A 112 -5.76 6.34 -10.65
CA ASN A 112 -6.04 7.67 -10.10
C ASN A 112 -4.74 8.37 -9.68
N GLY A 113 -3.84 7.66 -8.98
CA GLY A 113 -2.56 8.24 -8.57
C GLY A 113 -1.57 8.53 -9.69
N LEU A 114 -1.60 7.72 -10.75
CA LEU A 114 -0.83 8.02 -11.97
C LEU A 114 -1.40 9.26 -12.67
N LYS A 115 -2.74 9.34 -12.83
CA LYS A 115 -3.43 10.48 -13.46
C LYS A 115 -3.13 11.79 -12.76
N HIS A 116 -3.13 11.79 -11.43
CA HIS A 116 -2.90 12.98 -10.59
C HIS A 116 -1.43 13.16 -10.17
N GLY A 117 -0.52 12.36 -10.72
CA GLY A 117 0.92 12.58 -10.62
C GLY A 117 1.55 12.30 -9.25
N TYR A 118 0.81 11.72 -8.30
CA TYR A 118 1.33 11.37 -6.96
C TYR A 118 1.83 9.92 -6.84
N LEU A 119 1.68 9.12 -7.90
CA LEU A 119 2.29 7.79 -8.05
C LEU A 119 3.08 7.67 -9.35
N THR A 120 4.01 6.72 -9.37
CA THR A 120 4.67 6.21 -10.59
C THR A 120 4.59 4.68 -10.60
N ASP A 121 4.32 4.10 -11.76
CA ASP A 121 4.26 2.64 -11.93
C ASP A 121 5.68 2.08 -12.15
N VAL A 122 6.27 1.54 -11.08
CA VAL A 122 7.62 0.99 -11.12
C VAL A 122 7.63 -0.33 -11.89
N ALA A 123 6.60 -1.17 -11.72
CA ALA A 123 6.49 -2.43 -12.45
C ALA A 123 6.43 -2.19 -13.97
N ALA A 124 5.70 -1.18 -14.43
CA ALA A 124 5.64 -0.83 -15.86
C ALA A 124 6.98 -0.39 -16.45
N ALA A 125 7.85 0.22 -15.65
CA ALA A 125 9.17 0.66 -16.11
C ALA A 125 10.19 -0.49 -16.23
N TYR A 126 10.07 -1.54 -15.41
CA TYR A 126 11.14 -2.55 -15.24
C TYR A 126 10.72 -4.00 -15.48
N SER A 127 9.44 -4.36 -15.33
CA SER A 127 8.96 -5.71 -15.57
C SER A 127 8.49 -5.87 -17.01
N LYS A 128 8.89 -6.97 -17.66
CA LYS A 128 8.37 -7.36 -18.98
C LYS A 128 7.09 -8.19 -18.90
N ASP A 129 6.77 -8.69 -17.71
CA ASP A 129 5.60 -9.53 -17.48
C ASP A 129 4.35 -8.66 -17.27
N THR A 130 3.27 -9.08 -17.89
CA THR A 130 1.98 -8.40 -17.83
C THR A 130 0.87 -9.36 -17.44
N THR A 131 -0.20 -8.83 -16.87
CA THR A 131 -1.46 -9.54 -16.66
C THR A 131 -2.62 -8.69 -17.15
N THR A 132 -3.72 -9.35 -17.52
CA THR A 132 -4.96 -8.69 -17.90
C THR A 132 -5.84 -8.54 -16.67
N VAL A 133 -6.34 -7.33 -16.43
CA VAL A 133 -7.26 -7.03 -15.33
C VAL A 133 -8.63 -7.65 -15.65
N HIS A 134 -9.17 -8.40 -14.69
CA HIS A 134 -10.50 -8.99 -14.75
C HIS A 134 -11.22 -8.76 -13.43
N VAL A 135 -12.00 -7.68 -13.36
CA VAL A 135 -12.71 -7.28 -12.15
C VAL A 135 -14.22 -7.39 -12.34
N SER A 136 -14.89 -7.96 -11.35
CA SER A 136 -16.35 -8.16 -11.34
C SER A 136 -16.90 -8.50 -9.95
N PHE A 137 -16.04 -8.62 -8.93
CA PHE A 137 -16.39 -9.27 -7.68
C PHE A 137 -17.47 -8.53 -6.90
N MET A 138 -17.41 -7.20 -6.84
CA MET A 138 -18.37 -6.39 -6.09
C MET A 138 -19.77 -6.46 -6.69
N SER A 139 -19.92 -6.25 -8.02
CA SER A 139 -21.25 -6.29 -8.65
C SER A 139 -21.88 -7.67 -8.69
N THR A 140 -21.05 -8.74 -8.69
CA THR A 140 -21.51 -10.14 -8.66
C THR A 140 -21.76 -10.68 -7.25
N HIS A 141 -21.33 -9.95 -6.21
CA HIS A 141 -21.55 -10.31 -4.80
C HIS A 141 -22.05 -9.11 -3.97
N PRO A 142 -23.15 -8.43 -4.39
CA PRO A 142 -23.62 -7.21 -3.73
C PRO A 142 -23.97 -7.43 -2.25
N ASP A 143 -24.42 -8.65 -1.89
CA ASP A 143 -24.78 -9.03 -0.52
C ASP A 143 -23.63 -8.91 0.50
N LYS A 144 -22.37 -8.87 0.02
CA LYS A 144 -21.19 -8.72 0.88
C LYS A 144 -20.93 -7.26 1.29
N TYR A 145 -21.66 -6.30 0.71
CA TYR A 145 -21.42 -4.87 0.92
C TYR A 145 -22.71 -4.18 1.35
N ILE A 146 -22.69 -3.56 2.54
CA ILE A 146 -23.88 -2.93 3.12
C ILE A 146 -24.45 -1.82 2.22
N GLN A 147 -23.59 -1.14 1.45
CA GLN A 147 -23.98 -0.09 0.50
C GLN A 147 -24.53 -0.64 -0.83
N LEU A 148 -24.31 -1.91 -1.16
CA LEU A 148 -24.71 -2.49 -2.45
C LEU A 148 -25.89 -3.44 -2.35
N LYS A 149 -26.01 -4.19 -1.24
CA LYS A 149 -27.02 -5.27 -1.09
C LYS A 149 -28.45 -4.83 -1.45
N ASP A 150 -28.81 -3.60 -1.11
CA ASP A 150 -30.15 -3.03 -1.32
C ASP A 150 -30.14 -1.85 -2.33
N SER A 151 -29.06 -1.66 -3.10
CA SER A 151 -28.91 -0.56 -4.07
C SER A 151 -28.58 -1.05 -5.48
N PRO A 152 -29.58 -1.44 -6.29
CA PRO A 152 -29.37 -1.83 -7.69
C PRO A 152 -28.67 -0.74 -8.52
N VAL A 153 -28.92 0.53 -8.19
CA VAL A 153 -28.28 1.69 -8.84
C VAL A 153 -26.78 1.69 -8.60
N ASP A 154 -26.33 1.50 -7.37
CA ASP A 154 -24.89 1.49 -7.07
C ASP A 154 -24.22 0.21 -7.56
N VAL A 155 -24.92 -0.93 -7.54
CA VAL A 155 -24.46 -2.15 -8.22
C VAL A 155 -24.21 -1.90 -9.71
N ALA A 156 -25.12 -1.22 -10.40
CA ALA A 156 -24.96 -0.89 -11.82
C ALA A 156 -23.77 0.05 -12.08
N LYS A 157 -23.56 1.05 -11.21
CA LYS A 157 -22.38 1.95 -11.28
C LYS A 157 -21.07 1.18 -11.08
N ILE A 158 -21.00 0.30 -10.09
CA ILE A 158 -19.84 -0.57 -9.85
C ILE A 158 -19.59 -1.49 -11.06
N ALA A 159 -20.64 -2.13 -11.58
CA ALA A 159 -20.55 -3.00 -12.76
C ALA A 159 -20.05 -2.24 -14.00
N GLN A 160 -20.42 -0.96 -14.15
CA GLN A 160 -19.87 -0.11 -15.20
C GLN A 160 -18.37 0.11 -15.03
N LYS A 161 -17.91 0.46 -13.82
CA LYS A 161 -16.47 0.64 -13.57
C LYS A 161 -15.69 -0.65 -13.77
N GLU A 162 -16.25 -1.78 -13.36
CA GLU A 162 -15.67 -3.10 -13.60
C GLU A 162 -15.48 -3.40 -15.09
N ARG A 163 -16.44 -3.04 -15.95
CA ARG A 163 -16.31 -3.15 -17.42
C ARG A 163 -15.24 -2.23 -17.98
N GLU A 164 -15.12 -1.01 -17.47
CA GLU A 164 -14.10 -0.04 -17.93
C GLU A 164 -12.67 -0.46 -17.52
N LEU A 165 -12.54 -1.13 -16.38
CA LEU A 165 -11.26 -1.63 -15.85
C LEU A 165 -10.85 -2.96 -16.48
N SER A 166 -11.81 -3.85 -16.74
CA SER A 166 -11.54 -5.17 -17.30
C SER A 166 -10.96 -5.09 -18.71
N GLY A 167 -9.99 -5.95 -19.02
CA GLY A 167 -9.27 -5.97 -20.29
C GLY A 167 -8.04 -5.05 -20.34
N LYS A 168 -7.83 -4.18 -19.35
CA LYS A 168 -6.58 -3.41 -19.25
C LYS A 168 -5.40 -4.34 -18.98
N ILE A 169 -4.27 -4.05 -19.63
CA ILE A 169 -3.01 -4.76 -19.41
C ILE A 169 -2.19 -3.96 -18.39
N VAL A 170 -1.74 -4.63 -17.33
CA VAL A 170 -0.87 -4.04 -16.31
C VAL A 170 0.40 -4.87 -16.13
N HIS A 171 1.50 -4.20 -15.85
CA HIS A 171 2.77 -4.86 -15.57
C HIS A 171 2.81 -5.34 -14.12
N TYR A 172 3.39 -6.51 -13.90
CA TYR A 172 3.58 -7.09 -12.57
C TYR A 172 4.84 -7.96 -12.56
N ILE A 173 5.26 -8.40 -11.38
CA ILE A 173 6.33 -9.38 -11.20
C ILE A 173 5.69 -10.69 -10.75
N PRO A 174 5.73 -11.76 -11.57
CA PRO A 174 5.32 -13.10 -11.15
C PRO A 174 6.09 -13.52 -9.90
N ARG A 175 5.41 -14.13 -8.93
CA ARG A 175 6.03 -14.48 -7.64
C ARG A 175 7.26 -15.37 -7.80
N GLU A 176 7.27 -16.24 -8.82
CA GLU A 176 8.37 -17.16 -9.14
C GLU A 176 9.64 -16.41 -9.61
N LYS A 177 9.46 -15.21 -10.16
CA LYS A 177 10.54 -14.34 -10.67
C LYS A 177 11.05 -13.34 -9.64
N LEU A 178 10.36 -13.16 -8.51
CA LEU A 178 10.80 -12.26 -7.45
C LEU A 178 11.93 -12.93 -6.64
N PRO A 179 13.16 -12.40 -6.63
CA PRO A 179 14.21 -12.94 -5.77
C PRO A 179 13.99 -12.52 -4.30
N VAL A 180 14.56 -13.29 -3.35
CA VAL A 180 14.50 -12.99 -1.91
C VAL A 180 15.04 -11.58 -1.59
N LYS A 181 16.11 -11.18 -2.28
CA LYS A 181 16.71 -9.84 -2.18
C LYS A 181 15.92 -8.73 -2.89
N GLY A 182 14.78 -9.04 -3.48
CA GLY A 182 14.07 -8.12 -4.38
C GLY A 182 14.92 -7.68 -5.58
N PHE A 183 14.40 -6.74 -6.37
CA PHE A 183 15.15 -6.13 -7.45
C PHE A 183 15.76 -4.81 -7.02
N LYS A 184 16.90 -4.43 -7.63
CA LYS A 184 17.59 -3.15 -7.31
C LYS A 184 16.74 -1.90 -7.53
N TRP A 185 15.67 -2.00 -8.31
CA TRP A 185 14.75 -0.90 -8.60
C TRP A 185 13.52 -0.88 -7.68
N ILE A 186 13.35 -1.88 -6.80
CA ILE A 186 12.40 -1.85 -5.68
C ILE A 186 13.14 -1.25 -4.49
N HIS A 187 12.57 -0.21 -3.88
CA HIS A 187 13.19 0.50 -2.77
C HIS A 187 12.30 0.42 -1.53
N ASP A 188 12.91 0.67 -0.37
CA ASP A 188 12.16 0.98 0.85
C ASP A 188 11.08 2.02 0.58
N GLY A 189 9.89 1.83 1.15
CA GLY A 189 8.77 2.76 0.99
C GLY A 189 7.96 2.60 -0.29
N ASP A 190 8.36 1.74 -1.24
CA ASP A 190 7.51 1.40 -2.38
C ASP A 190 6.22 0.71 -1.90
N ILE A 191 5.12 1.00 -2.58
CA ILE A 191 3.84 0.36 -2.32
C ILE A 191 3.79 -0.94 -3.13
N ILE A 192 3.51 -2.03 -2.44
CA ILE A 192 3.42 -3.39 -2.98
C ILE A 192 1.96 -3.80 -3.00
N LEU A 193 1.43 -4.12 -4.18
CA LEU A 193 0.09 -4.69 -4.36
C LEU A 193 0.22 -6.17 -4.73
N LEU A 194 -0.49 -7.04 -4.01
CA LEU A 194 -0.44 -8.49 -4.22
C LEU A 194 -1.48 -8.90 -5.25
N VAL A 195 -1.03 -9.17 -6.48
CA VAL A 195 -1.87 -9.60 -7.60
C VAL A 195 -2.46 -10.96 -7.27
N THR A 196 -3.76 -11.15 -7.50
CA THR A 196 -4.48 -12.38 -7.14
C THR A 196 -5.07 -13.09 -8.34
N ASN A 197 -5.30 -14.40 -8.19
CA ASN A 197 -6.08 -15.21 -9.13
C ASN A 197 -7.54 -15.38 -8.72
N MET A 198 -7.99 -14.69 -7.66
CA MET A 198 -9.38 -14.75 -7.23
C MET A 198 -10.27 -14.14 -8.32
N THR A 199 -11.27 -14.90 -8.76
CA THR A 199 -12.18 -14.48 -9.82
C THR A 199 -12.83 -13.13 -9.49
N GLY A 200 -12.68 -12.16 -10.40
CA GLY A 200 -13.29 -10.83 -10.28
C GLY A 200 -12.53 -9.85 -9.39
N LEU A 201 -11.36 -10.20 -8.86
CA LEU A 201 -10.47 -9.32 -8.11
C LEU A 201 -9.10 -9.22 -8.79
N ASP A 202 -8.52 -8.03 -8.77
CA ASP A 202 -7.20 -7.75 -9.36
C ASP A 202 -6.06 -7.86 -8.33
N ASN A 203 -6.28 -7.37 -7.11
CA ASN A 203 -5.33 -7.45 -6.01
C ASN A 203 -6.03 -7.87 -4.71
N SER A 204 -5.34 -8.66 -3.88
CA SER A 204 -5.90 -9.18 -2.62
C SER A 204 -5.39 -8.47 -1.38
N HIS A 205 -4.27 -7.75 -1.47
CA HIS A 205 -3.61 -7.15 -0.32
C HIS A 205 -2.63 -6.06 -0.73
N LEU A 206 -2.36 -5.11 0.18
CA LEU A 206 -1.39 -4.04 0.00
C LEU A 206 -0.41 -3.98 1.19
N GLY A 207 0.77 -3.44 0.95
CA GLY A 207 1.74 -3.10 1.98
C GLY A 207 2.87 -2.22 1.45
N ILE A 208 3.88 -2.00 2.28
CA ILE A 208 5.03 -1.16 2.00
C ILE A 208 6.29 -2.02 2.01
N ALA A 209 7.13 -1.87 0.98
CA ALA A 209 8.42 -2.53 0.87
C ALA A 209 9.35 -2.06 2.00
N ILE A 210 10.00 -3.02 2.65
CA ILE A 210 11.05 -2.76 3.63
C ILE A 210 12.17 -3.79 3.50
N TYR A 211 13.41 -3.33 3.43
CA TYR A 211 14.58 -4.17 3.40
C TYR A 211 15.11 -4.47 4.80
N ARG A 212 15.36 -5.74 5.09
CA ARG A 212 16.03 -6.18 6.33
C ARG A 212 17.16 -7.11 5.96
N ASN A 213 18.38 -6.82 6.41
CA ASN A 213 19.57 -7.61 6.12
C ASN A 213 19.77 -7.92 4.62
N GLY A 214 19.35 -6.99 3.74
CA GLY A 214 19.44 -7.13 2.28
C GLY A 214 18.33 -7.98 1.63
N GLU A 215 17.33 -8.42 2.40
CA GLU A 215 16.16 -9.15 1.92
C GLU A 215 14.94 -8.23 1.87
N LEU A 216 14.06 -8.45 0.89
CA LEU A 216 12.84 -7.66 0.73
C LEU A 216 11.73 -8.26 1.61
N HIS A 217 11.20 -7.48 2.54
CA HIS A 217 10.07 -7.81 3.39
C HIS A 217 8.88 -6.87 3.12
N LEU A 218 7.78 -7.12 3.83
CA LEU A 218 6.55 -6.35 3.73
C LEU A 218 6.15 -5.81 5.11
N LEU A 219 6.03 -4.49 5.20
CA LEU A 219 5.33 -3.80 6.27
C LEU A 219 3.85 -3.68 5.90
N HIS A 220 2.93 -4.27 6.66
CA HIS A 220 1.50 -4.25 6.33
C HIS A 220 0.60 -4.44 7.55
N ALA A 221 -0.67 -4.04 7.42
CA ALA A 221 -1.73 -4.45 8.33
C ALA A 221 -2.08 -5.93 8.07
N SER A 222 -1.85 -6.81 9.05
CA SER A 222 -2.09 -8.25 8.93
C SER A 222 -3.40 -8.63 9.61
N SER A 223 -4.33 -9.20 8.85
CA SER A 223 -5.55 -9.80 9.41
C SER A 223 -5.27 -11.10 10.19
N LEU A 224 -4.16 -11.79 9.89
CA LEU A 224 -3.78 -13.00 10.63
C LEU A 224 -3.19 -12.67 12.00
N ASP A 225 -2.40 -11.61 12.08
CA ASP A 225 -1.77 -11.15 13.32
C ASP A 225 -2.57 -10.06 14.05
N MET A 226 -3.69 -9.65 13.46
CA MET A 226 -4.59 -8.59 13.94
C MET A 226 -3.91 -7.24 14.22
N LYS A 227 -2.83 -6.91 13.51
CA LYS A 227 -2.09 -5.65 13.67
C LYS A 227 -1.19 -5.32 12.48
N VAL A 228 -0.73 -4.07 12.39
CA VAL A 228 0.37 -3.67 11.51
C VAL A 228 1.69 -4.24 12.03
N LYS A 229 2.42 -4.95 11.16
CA LYS A 229 3.71 -5.55 11.45
C LYS A 229 4.60 -5.57 10.22
N ILE A 230 5.88 -5.82 10.46
CA ILE A 230 6.79 -6.28 9.40
C ILE A 230 6.78 -7.79 9.43
N GLN A 231 6.56 -8.42 8.28
CA GLN A 231 6.63 -9.86 8.17
C GLN A 231 8.07 -10.35 8.31
N GLU A 232 8.26 -11.36 9.15
CA GLU A 232 9.57 -11.92 9.47
C GLU A 232 10.17 -12.65 8.27
N GLU A 233 9.36 -13.36 7.50
CA GLU A 233 9.80 -14.03 6.29
C GLU A 233 9.97 -13.03 5.13
N PRO A 234 10.93 -13.23 4.23
CA PRO A 234 11.04 -12.42 3.01
C PRO A 234 9.78 -12.50 2.16
N LEU A 235 9.45 -11.41 1.47
CA LEU A 235 8.24 -11.26 0.65
C LEU A 235 8.08 -12.41 -0.35
N ARG A 236 9.16 -12.83 -1.02
CA ARG A 236 9.13 -13.99 -1.93
C ARG A 236 8.53 -15.22 -1.26
N GLU A 237 9.02 -15.60 -0.07
CA GLU A 237 8.59 -16.80 0.63
C GLU A 237 7.12 -16.69 1.08
N GLN A 238 6.70 -15.49 1.50
CA GLN A 238 5.29 -15.22 1.79
C GLN A 238 4.40 -15.43 0.57
N LEU A 239 4.82 -14.96 -0.61
CA LEU A 239 4.05 -15.11 -1.86
C LEU A 239 3.97 -16.58 -2.31
N MET A 240 5.06 -17.34 -2.16
CA MET A 240 5.10 -18.76 -2.53
C MET A 240 4.16 -19.61 -1.66
N LYS A 241 3.94 -19.24 -0.41
CA LYS A 241 2.97 -19.91 0.48
C LYS A 241 1.50 -19.56 0.17
N ARG A 242 1.25 -18.42 -0.48
CA ARG A 242 -0.10 -17.94 -0.80
C ARG A 242 -0.52 -18.41 -2.19
N LYS A 243 -1.19 -19.56 -2.26
CA LYS A 243 -1.69 -20.14 -3.53
C LYS A 243 -2.47 -19.15 -4.39
N GLY A 244 -3.24 -18.25 -3.77
CA GLY A 244 -4.05 -17.25 -4.46
C GLY A 244 -3.32 -15.99 -4.92
N CYS A 245 -2.02 -15.86 -4.65
CA CYS A 245 -1.22 -14.72 -5.08
C CYS A 245 -0.37 -15.10 -6.29
N LEU A 246 -0.47 -14.32 -7.36
CA LEU A 246 0.26 -14.52 -8.61
C LEU A 246 1.60 -13.80 -8.63
N GLY A 247 1.75 -12.76 -7.82
CA GLY A 247 2.92 -11.88 -7.88
C GLY A 247 2.62 -10.52 -7.27
N ILE A 248 3.45 -9.53 -7.61
CA ILE A 248 3.32 -8.18 -7.08
C ILE A 248 3.28 -7.14 -8.20
N ARG A 249 2.53 -6.07 -7.98
CA ARG A 249 2.70 -4.79 -8.68
C ARG A 249 3.40 -3.83 -7.71
N VAL A 250 4.30 -3.01 -8.25
CA VAL A 250 5.10 -2.06 -7.46
C VAL A 250 4.82 -0.65 -7.97
N VAL A 251 4.40 0.23 -7.06
CA VAL A 251 4.19 1.64 -7.36
C VAL A 251 4.93 2.49 -6.32
N ARG A 252 5.39 3.67 -6.74
CA ARG A 252 6.21 4.56 -5.89
C ARG A 252 5.53 5.91 -5.74
N MET A 253 5.55 6.45 -4.52
CA MET A 253 5.14 7.83 -4.27
C MET A 253 5.97 8.78 -5.14
N LYS A 254 5.29 9.69 -5.82
CA LYS A 254 5.91 10.81 -6.53
C LYS A 254 5.48 12.10 -5.85
N LYS A 255 6.44 12.94 -5.50
CA LYS A 255 6.23 14.24 -4.87
C LYS A 255 6.96 15.30 -5.69
#